data_AF-K2BR74-F1
#
_entry.id   AF-K2BR74-F1
#
_cell.length_a   1.000
_cell.length_b   1.000
_cell.length_c   1.000
_cell.angle_alpha   90.00
_cell.angle_beta   90.00
_cell.angle_gamma   90.00
#
_symmetry.space_group_name_H-M   'P 1'
#
loop_
_entity.id
_entity.type
_entity.pdbx_description
1 polymer ?
#
loop_
_entity_poly.entity_id
_entity_poly.type
_entity_poly.pdbx_seq_one_letter_code
_entity_poly.pdbx_strand_id
1 'polypeptide(L)'
;MAILAYSSKLWYTVITSNLLIAHSMRNHRSSFFFITLWLSLGASLPAFAADYTTSTFLSNDDAGTNGPAADAYVDEPRGFDAANGEIYLVDTINNRVEKIGTDGILTNVAGAGDYGYRDGSSDYALFAQPQDIAIYGDTASELFIADTNNNVIRKIKDGEVSTLLSGLSSPQGVAVDGDTVFISDTGNNRILGIDHNGGATVEFGKNLDQPT
;
A
#
# COMPACT_ATOMS: atom_id res chain seq x y z
N MET A 1 -10.20 57.84 -21.80
CA MET A 1 -11.04 57.38 -20.66
C MET A 1 -11.53 55.98 -21.01
N ALA A 2 -11.42 55.03 -20.07
CA ALA A 2 -11.64 53.57 -20.17
C ALA A 2 -10.57 52.79 -20.97
N ILE A 3 -9.57 52.13 -20.35
CA ILE A 3 -9.50 50.93 -19.49
C ILE A 3 -9.17 49.66 -20.31
N LEU A 4 -7.96 49.14 -20.04
CA LEU A 4 -7.45 47.82 -20.37
C LEU A 4 -8.20 46.72 -19.59
N ALA A 5 -8.46 45.58 -20.23
CA ALA A 5 -8.14 44.25 -19.73
C ALA A 5 -8.48 43.17 -20.78
N TYR A 6 -7.50 42.36 -21.17
CA TYR A 6 -7.73 41.04 -21.78
C TYR A 6 -7.00 40.02 -20.90
N SER A 7 -7.71 38.96 -20.51
CA SER A 7 -7.28 38.01 -19.48
C SER A 7 -6.33 36.93 -20.00
N SER A 8 -5.52 36.42 -19.08
CA SER A 8 -4.42 35.48 -19.25
C SER A 8 -4.86 34.03 -19.43
N LYS A 9 -4.37 33.37 -20.49
CA LYS A 9 -4.18 31.91 -20.54
C LYS A 9 -2.68 31.63 -20.61
N LEU A 10 -2.11 31.12 -19.53
CA LEU A 10 -0.72 30.67 -19.45
C LEU A 10 -0.66 29.17 -19.78
N TRP A 11 0.09 28.80 -20.81
CA TRP A 11 0.62 27.46 -21.00
C TRP A 11 2.10 27.51 -20.58
N TYR A 12 2.51 26.71 -19.59
CA TYR A 12 3.93 26.48 -19.32
C TYR A 12 4.33 25.11 -19.88
N THR A 13 5.16 25.12 -20.91
CA THR A 13 5.95 23.96 -21.34
C THR A 13 7.34 24.12 -20.73
N VAL A 14 7.69 23.28 -19.76
CA VAL A 14 9.02 23.25 -19.16
C VAL A 14 9.90 22.34 -20.02
N ILE A 15 10.88 22.94 -20.71
CA ILE A 15 12.03 22.22 -21.26
C ILE A 15 13.27 22.84 -20.64
N THR A 16 13.93 22.12 -19.75
CA THR A 16 15.37 22.31 -19.52
C THR A 16 16.05 20.95 -19.49
N SER A 17 16.72 20.66 -20.60
CA SER A 17 17.61 19.55 -20.86
C SER A 17 18.87 19.61 -20.00
N ASN A 18 19.09 18.58 -19.16
CA ASN A 18 20.40 18.25 -18.60
C ASN A 18 20.88 16.92 -19.22
N LEU A 19 21.65 17.01 -20.30
CA LEU A 19 22.44 15.90 -20.82
C LEU A 19 23.85 16.41 -21.07
N LEU A 20 24.76 16.20 -20.13
CA LEU A 20 26.20 16.40 -20.35
C LEU A 20 26.85 15.02 -20.55
N ILE A 21 27.06 14.65 -21.81
CA ILE A 21 27.83 13.46 -22.18
C ILE A 21 29.31 13.79 -22.03
N ALA A 22 29.98 13.23 -21.02
CA ALA A 22 31.43 13.26 -20.93
C ALA A 22 32.03 12.21 -21.89
N HIS A 23 32.54 12.63 -23.05
CA HIS A 23 33.45 11.80 -23.84
C HIS A 23 34.88 11.96 -23.31
N SER A 24 35.39 10.90 -22.68
CA SER A 24 36.80 10.77 -22.30
C SER A 24 37.62 10.39 -23.54
N MET A 25 38.38 11.33 -24.10
CA MET A 25 39.50 11.02 -24.99
C MET A 25 40.83 11.18 -24.23
N ARG A 26 41.51 10.05 -24.01
CA ARG A 26 42.93 10.04 -23.64
C ARG A 26 43.74 10.65 -24.79
N ASN A 27 44.50 11.72 -24.53
CA ASN A 27 45.93 11.70 -24.82
C ASN A 27 46.72 12.86 -24.18
N HIS A 28 47.79 12.41 -23.52
CA HIS A 28 49.05 13.01 -23.08
C HIS A 28 49.35 14.51 -23.25
N ARG A 29 49.71 15.09 -22.09
CA ARG A 29 50.53 16.29 -21.84
C ARG A 29 49.82 17.64 -22.02
N SER A 30 49.29 18.17 -20.92
CA SER A 30 49.50 19.54 -20.38
C SER A 30 48.40 19.87 -19.36
N SER A 31 48.78 20.19 -18.13
CA SER A 31 47.86 20.61 -17.06
C SER A 31 47.34 22.03 -17.34
N PHE A 32 46.03 22.19 -17.53
CA PHE A 32 45.38 23.51 -17.53
C PHE A 32 44.65 23.71 -16.21
N PHE A 33 45.15 24.65 -15.39
CA PHE A 33 44.43 25.18 -14.23
C PHE A 33 43.35 26.14 -14.74
N PHE A 34 42.07 25.81 -14.50
CA PHE A 34 40.97 26.77 -14.63
C PHE A 34 40.59 27.27 -13.24
N ILE A 35 40.88 28.53 -12.95
CA ILE A 35 40.32 29.24 -11.79
C ILE A 35 38.89 29.64 -12.18
N THR A 36 37.90 29.01 -11.55
CA THR A 36 36.51 29.46 -11.64
C THR A 36 36.23 30.46 -10.52
N LEU A 37 35.96 31.71 -10.90
CA LEU A 37 35.50 32.77 -10.01
C LEU A 37 34.02 32.50 -9.68
N TRP A 38 33.72 32.11 -8.44
CA TRP A 38 32.35 31.96 -7.96
C TRP A 38 31.76 33.33 -7.60
N LEU A 39 30.88 33.86 -8.44
CA LEU A 39 29.99 34.96 -8.05
C LEU A 39 28.76 34.32 -7.38
N SER A 40 28.63 34.43 -6.06
CA SER A 40 27.42 33.99 -5.36
C SER A 40 26.28 34.97 -5.63
N LEU A 41 25.58 34.80 -6.75
CA LEU A 41 24.26 35.40 -6.91
C LEU A 41 23.32 34.60 -6.00
N GLY A 42 22.86 35.21 -4.91
CA GLY A 42 21.97 34.62 -3.91
C GLY A 42 20.58 34.33 -4.48
N ALA A 43 20.47 33.34 -5.36
CA ALA A 43 19.20 32.76 -5.73
C ALA A 43 18.85 31.69 -4.68
N SER A 44 17.98 32.04 -3.73
CA SER A 44 17.27 31.04 -2.95
C SER A 44 16.47 30.19 -3.94
N LEU A 45 16.86 28.93 -4.15
CA LEU A 45 16.00 27.96 -4.82
C LEU A 45 14.68 27.94 -4.04
N PRO A 46 13.50 28.10 -4.68
CA PRO A 46 12.25 27.92 -3.97
C PRO A 46 12.26 26.49 -3.44
N ALA A 47 12.15 26.35 -2.12
CA ALA A 47 11.91 25.07 -1.51
C ALA A 47 10.59 24.54 -2.10
N PHE A 48 10.66 23.43 -2.83
CA PHE A 48 9.49 22.66 -3.19
C PHE A 48 8.98 22.01 -1.89
N ALA A 49 8.29 22.78 -1.07
CA ALA A 49 7.42 22.20 -0.05
C ALA A 49 6.24 21.63 -0.82
N ALA A 50 6.18 20.30 -0.95
CA ALA A 50 4.91 19.67 -1.25
C ALA A 50 3.98 20.04 -0.09
N ASP A 51 2.87 20.72 -0.37
CA ASP A 51 1.83 20.95 0.61
C ASP A 51 1.30 19.57 1.03
N TYR A 52 1.82 19.02 2.12
CA TYR A 52 1.31 17.78 2.71
C TYR A 52 0.08 18.13 3.52
N THR A 53 -1.09 18.11 2.88
CA THR A 53 -2.36 18.23 3.59
C THR A 53 -2.70 16.87 4.21
N THR A 54 -2.69 16.80 5.54
CA THR A 54 -3.30 15.68 6.26
C THR A 54 -4.81 15.80 6.14
N SER A 55 -5.45 14.91 5.38
CA SER A 55 -6.90 14.77 5.32
C SER A 55 -7.33 13.51 6.08
N THR A 56 -8.23 13.67 7.03
CA THR A 56 -8.88 12.54 7.70
C THR A 56 -9.95 11.99 6.77
N PHE A 57 -9.84 10.71 6.40
CA PHE A 57 -10.77 10.05 5.48
C PHE A 57 -11.81 9.19 6.17
N LEU A 58 -11.78 9.05 7.50
CA LEU A 58 -12.70 8.20 8.27
C LEU A 58 -13.09 8.93 9.56
N SER A 59 -14.35 8.85 9.98
CA SER A 59 -14.82 9.44 11.24
C SER A 59 -15.28 8.36 12.22
N ASN A 60 -15.62 8.77 13.44
CA ASN A 60 -16.16 7.86 14.45
C ASN A 60 -17.71 7.83 14.43
N ASP A 61 -18.33 8.35 13.38
CA ASP A 61 -19.79 8.41 13.24
C ASP A 61 -20.28 7.16 12.49
N ASP A 62 -21.28 6.49 13.05
CA ASP A 62 -21.75 5.15 12.66
C ASP A 62 -22.62 5.18 11.38
N ALA A 63 -22.12 5.73 10.27
CA ALA A 63 -22.85 5.78 9.01
C ALA A 63 -22.92 4.42 8.28
N GLY A 64 -22.25 3.40 8.81
CA GLY A 64 -22.17 2.07 8.23
C GLY A 64 -21.32 2.01 6.95
N THR A 65 -21.35 0.84 6.30
CA THR A 65 -20.60 0.56 5.08
C THR A 65 -21.42 1.00 3.85
N ASN A 66 -20.77 1.46 2.77
CA ASN A 66 -21.37 1.97 1.52
C ASN A 66 -21.77 3.46 1.50
N GLY A 67 -20.98 4.32 2.13
CA GLY A 67 -21.15 5.78 2.14
C GLY A 67 -19.84 6.54 1.95
N PRO A 68 -19.86 7.89 1.98
CA PRO A 68 -18.64 8.69 2.01
C PRO A 68 -17.72 8.20 3.12
N ALA A 69 -16.46 7.90 2.79
CA ALA A 69 -15.50 7.38 3.76
C ALA A 69 -15.36 8.35 4.95
N ALA A 70 -15.41 9.66 4.69
CA ALA A 70 -15.31 10.69 5.73
C ALA A 70 -16.38 10.56 6.83
N ASP A 71 -17.52 9.94 6.54
CA ASP A 71 -18.63 9.73 7.46
C ASP A 71 -18.69 8.28 7.98
N ALA A 72 -17.83 7.39 7.49
CA ALA A 72 -17.89 5.97 7.80
C ALA A 72 -17.10 5.60 9.08
N TYR A 73 -17.65 4.65 9.84
CA TYR A 73 -17.02 4.05 11.01
C TYR A 73 -16.26 2.78 10.61
N VAL A 74 -14.96 2.77 10.90
CA VAL A 74 -14.07 1.62 10.73
C VAL A 74 -13.43 1.35 12.09
N ASP A 75 -13.51 0.13 12.60
CA ASP A 75 -13.20 -0.18 13.99
C ASP A 75 -11.87 -0.93 14.16
N GLU A 76 -10.92 -0.24 14.78
CA GLU A 76 -9.50 -0.60 14.84
C GLU A 76 -8.93 -1.06 13.49
N PRO A 77 -8.91 -0.22 12.43
CA PRO A 77 -8.24 -0.62 11.20
C PRO A 77 -6.75 -0.84 11.45
N ARG A 78 -6.26 -2.06 11.23
CA ARG A 78 -4.86 -2.44 11.52
C ARG A 78 -3.96 -2.49 10.30
N GLY A 79 -4.42 -3.15 9.24
CA GLY A 79 -3.69 -3.28 7.98
C GLY A 79 -4.41 -2.61 6.82
N PHE A 80 -3.63 -2.10 5.87
CA PHE A 80 -4.11 -1.52 4.63
C PHE A 80 -3.08 -1.68 3.53
N ASP A 81 -3.56 -1.71 2.29
CA ASP A 81 -2.74 -1.68 1.08
C ASP A 81 -3.46 -0.86 -0.01
N ALA A 82 -2.73 -0.40 -1.02
CA ALA A 82 -3.27 0.50 -2.05
C ALA A 82 -2.90 0.07 -3.47
N ALA A 83 -3.88 0.12 -4.37
CA ALA A 83 -3.68 -0.14 -5.80
C ALA A 83 -4.62 0.73 -6.63
N ASN A 84 -4.14 1.24 -7.77
CA ASN A 84 -4.91 2.09 -8.70
C ASN A 84 -5.62 3.30 -8.06
N GLY A 85 -5.06 3.85 -6.98
CA GLY A 85 -5.65 4.98 -6.25
C GLY A 85 -6.83 4.60 -5.34
N GLU A 86 -7.14 3.32 -5.21
CA GLU A 86 -8.04 2.79 -4.19
C GLU A 86 -7.23 2.32 -2.97
N ILE A 87 -7.84 2.37 -1.78
CA ILE A 87 -7.24 1.86 -0.53
C ILE A 87 -8.08 0.68 -0.07
N TYR A 88 -7.44 -0.44 0.21
CA TYR A 88 -8.05 -1.63 0.81
C TYR A 88 -7.58 -1.76 2.24
N LEU A 89 -8.46 -2.09 3.16
CA LEU A 89 -8.16 -2.14 4.58
C LEU A 89 -8.93 -3.26 5.27
N VAL A 90 -8.38 -3.73 6.39
CA VAL A 90 -9.11 -4.61 7.31
C VAL A 90 -9.78 -3.78 8.39
N ASP A 91 -11.09 -3.92 8.53
CA ASP A 91 -11.85 -3.43 9.67
C ASP A 91 -11.86 -4.54 10.72
N THR A 92 -10.87 -4.51 11.60
CA THR A 92 -10.51 -5.65 12.44
C THR A 92 -11.62 -6.03 13.40
N ILE A 93 -12.25 -5.07 14.08
CA ILE A 93 -13.28 -5.38 15.07
C ILE A 93 -14.61 -5.73 14.38
N ASN A 94 -14.90 -5.11 13.23
CA ASN A 94 -16.08 -5.48 12.46
C ASN A 94 -15.88 -6.72 11.58
N ASN A 95 -14.72 -7.38 11.60
CA ASN A 95 -14.42 -8.61 10.86
C ASN A 95 -14.69 -8.49 9.34
N ARG A 96 -14.27 -7.37 8.75
CA ARG A 96 -14.47 -7.05 7.33
C ARG A 96 -13.18 -6.67 6.63
N VAL A 97 -13.20 -6.83 5.31
CA VAL A 97 -12.28 -6.19 4.39
C VAL A 97 -13.07 -5.14 3.63
N GLU A 98 -12.59 -3.92 3.62
CA GLU A 98 -13.26 -2.79 3.00
C GLU A 98 -12.34 -2.07 2.03
N LYS A 99 -12.91 -1.27 1.15
CA LYS A 99 -12.14 -0.41 0.26
C LYS A 99 -12.71 1.00 0.18
N ILE A 100 -11.82 1.97 0.06
CA ILE A 100 -12.11 3.35 -0.28
C ILE A 100 -11.82 3.53 -1.76
N GLY A 101 -12.87 3.81 -2.54
CA GLY A 101 -12.76 4.10 -3.97
C GLY A 101 -12.12 5.46 -4.24
N THR A 102 -11.72 5.69 -5.50
CA THR A 102 -11.22 7.00 -5.96
C THR A 102 -12.26 8.13 -5.89
N ASP A 103 -13.55 7.76 -5.74
CA ASP A 103 -14.68 8.64 -5.46
C ASP A 103 -14.83 8.99 -3.98
N GLY A 104 -13.98 8.44 -3.10
CA GLY A 104 -14.02 8.64 -1.66
C GLY A 104 -15.13 7.85 -0.97
N ILE A 105 -15.69 6.84 -1.61
CA ILE A 105 -16.75 5.99 -1.04
C ILE A 105 -16.12 4.74 -0.39
N LEU A 106 -16.49 4.45 0.85
CA LEU A 106 -16.14 3.20 1.53
C LEU A 106 -17.14 2.11 1.14
N THR A 107 -16.66 0.95 0.72
CA THR A 107 -17.49 -0.21 0.34
C THR A 107 -16.95 -1.48 0.98
N ASN A 108 -17.86 -2.37 1.39
CA ASN A 108 -17.46 -3.69 1.88
C ASN A 108 -16.97 -4.55 0.71
N VAL A 109 -15.74 -5.07 0.81
CA VAL A 109 -15.16 -5.98 -0.17
C VAL A 109 -15.52 -7.42 0.20
N ALA A 110 -15.34 -7.80 1.47
CA ALA A 110 -15.69 -9.12 1.96
C ALA A 110 -15.90 -9.15 3.48
N GLY A 111 -16.58 -10.19 3.97
CA GLY A 111 -16.89 -10.41 5.37
C GLY A 111 -18.33 -10.00 5.68
N ALA A 112 -19.10 -10.92 6.28
CA ALA A 112 -20.48 -10.64 6.70
C ALA A 112 -20.56 -9.71 7.93
N GLY A 113 -19.45 -9.56 8.65
CA GLY A 113 -19.35 -8.75 9.87
C GLY A 113 -19.39 -9.57 11.18
N ASP A 114 -19.83 -10.82 11.11
CA ASP A 114 -19.78 -11.73 12.26
C ASP A 114 -18.38 -12.30 12.46
N TYR A 115 -17.95 -12.38 13.71
CA TYR A 115 -16.73 -13.10 14.08
C TYR A 115 -16.89 -14.60 13.80
N GLY A 116 -15.99 -15.18 13.02
CA GLY A 116 -15.95 -16.63 12.80
C GLY A 116 -15.06 -17.05 11.65
N TYR A 117 -15.22 -18.31 11.24
CA TYR A 117 -14.44 -18.90 10.15
C TYR A 117 -15.36 -19.57 9.14
N ARG A 118 -15.40 -19.02 7.92
CA ARG A 118 -16.18 -19.57 6.82
C ARG A 118 -15.67 -19.05 5.48
N ASP A 119 -15.39 -19.96 4.55
CA ASP A 119 -15.13 -19.68 3.13
C ASP A 119 -16.45 -19.55 2.34
N GLY A 120 -16.37 -18.98 1.14
CA GLY A 120 -17.50 -18.78 0.22
C GLY A 120 -17.54 -17.37 -0.36
N SER A 121 -18.71 -16.97 -0.89
CA SER A 121 -18.88 -15.64 -1.48
C SER A 121 -18.52 -14.53 -0.50
N SER A 122 -18.04 -13.41 -1.03
CA SER A 122 -17.47 -12.32 -0.22
C SER A 122 -18.43 -11.75 0.82
N ASP A 123 -19.73 -11.70 0.52
CA ASP A 123 -20.79 -11.27 1.43
C ASP A 123 -21.21 -12.34 2.47
N TYR A 124 -20.78 -13.59 2.28
CA TYR A 124 -21.12 -14.72 3.13
C TYR A 124 -19.96 -15.21 4.00
N ALA A 125 -18.72 -15.02 3.55
CA ALA A 125 -17.52 -15.41 4.26
C ALA A 125 -17.41 -14.72 5.63
N LEU A 126 -16.77 -15.40 6.58
CA LEU A 126 -16.50 -14.86 7.92
C LEU A 126 -14.99 -14.75 8.15
N PHE A 127 -14.60 -13.71 8.86
CA PHE A 127 -13.25 -13.49 9.39
C PHE A 127 -13.29 -13.41 10.92
N ALA A 128 -12.14 -13.55 11.55
CA ALA A 128 -11.98 -13.46 12.99
C ALA A 128 -10.79 -12.54 13.33
N GLN A 129 -11.11 -11.26 13.54
CA GLN A 129 -10.14 -10.19 13.80
C GLN A 129 -8.97 -10.17 12.79
N PRO A 130 -9.26 -9.99 11.49
CA PRO A 130 -8.22 -9.89 10.48
C PRO A 130 -7.29 -8.72 10.79
N GLN A 131 -5.97 -8.93 10.68
CA GLN A 131 -4.96 -7.97 11.13
C GLN A 131 -4.26 -7.25 10.00
N ASP A 132 -4.11 -7.91 8.85
CA ASP A 132 -3.34 -7.36 7.75
C ASP A 132 -3.87 -7.81 6.40
N ILE A 133 -3.53 -7.04 5.37
CA ILE A 133 -3.95 -7.25 3.97
C ILE A 133 -2.79 -6.92 3.03
N ALA A 134 -2.65 -7.73 1.97
CA ALA A 134 -1.74 -7.45 0.88
C ALA A 134 -2.42 -7.70 -0.48
N ILE A 135 -2.10 -6.85 -1.45
CA ILE A 135 -2.60 -6.92 -2.82
C ILE A 135 -1.62 -7.70 -3.69
N TYR A 136 -2.14 -8.60 -4.53
CA TYR A 136 -1.39 -9.20 -5.62
C TYR A 136 -1.58 -8.44 -6.93
N GLY A 137 -0.46 -7.99 -7.51
CA GLY A 137 -0.42 -7.27 -8.79
C GLY A 137 -0.99 -5.86 -8.73
N ASP A 138 -1.02 -5.17 -9.87
CA ASP A 138 -1.37 -3.74 -9.91
C ASP A 138 -2.89 -3.47 -9.84
N THR A 139 -3.74 -4.49 -9.96
CA THR A 139 -5.19 -4.31 -10.14
C THR A 139 -6.04 -4.76 -8.96
N ALA A 140 -5.45 -5.11 -7.82
CA ALA A 140 -6.20 -5.63 -6.65
C ALA A 140 -7.16 -6.78 -7.01
N SER A 141 -6.79 -7.59 -8.01
CA SER A 141 -7.60 -8.73 -8.45
C SER A 141 -7.57 -9.90 -7.48
N GLU A 142 -6.52 -9.95 -6.64
CA GLU A 142 -6.42 -10.90 -5.55
C GLU A 142 -5.90 -10.19 -4.30
N LEU A 143 -6.50 -10.51 -3.15
CA LEU A 143 -6.11 -9.98 -1.85
C LEU A 143 -5.75 -11.13 -0.92
N PHE A 144 -4.73 -10.94 -0.09
CA PHE A 144 -4.35 -11.90 0.96
C PHE A 144 -4.55 -11.26 2.32
N ILE A 145 -5.23 -11.98 3.21
CA ILE A 145 -5.67 -11.46 4.50
C ILE A 145 -5.07 -12.34 5.58
N ALA A 146 -4.39 -11.73 6.55
CA ALA A 146 -4.01 -12.38 7.79
C ALA A 146 -5.24 -12.46 8.70
N ASP A 147 -5.95 -13.59 8.66
CA ASP A 147 -7.14 -13.85 9.47
C ASP A 147 -6.72 -14.48 10.81
N THR A 148 -6.26 -13.60 11.69
CA THR A 148 -5.34 -13.92 12.77
C THR A 148 -5.90 -14.86 13.81
N ASN A 149 -7.14 -14.63 14.28
CA ASN A 149 -7.70 -15.52 15.30
C ASN A 149 -8.19 -16.84 14.71
N ASN A 150 -8.35 -16.92 13.39
CA ASN A 150 -8.58 -18.18 12.69
C ASN A 150 -7.28 -18.93 12.39
N ASN A 151 -6.11 -18.31 12.59
CA ASN A 151 -4.79 -18.90 12.37
C ASN A 151 -4.57 -19.36 10.90
N VAL A 152 -5.05 -18.55 9.96
CA VAL A 152 -4.98 -18.84 8.52
C VAL A 152 -4.65 -17.58 7.72
N ILE A 153 -4.16 -17.78 6.49
CA ILE A 153 -4.21 -16.75 5.45
C ILE A 153 -5.40 -17.03 4.55
N ARG A 154 -6.21 -16.00 4.32
CA ARG A 154 -7.35 -16.04 3.41
C ARG A 154 -6.99 -15.34 2.10
N LYS A 155 -7.57 -15.82 1.01
CA LYS A 155 -7.47 -15.23 -0.33
C LYS A 155 -8.84 -14.73 -0.75
N ILE A 156 -8.93 -13.49 -1.21
CA ILE A 156 -10.12 -12.96 -1.89
C ILE A 156 -9.80 -12.86 -3.38
N LYS A 157 -10.61 -13.48 -4.23
CA LYS A 157 -10.48 -13.42 -5.69
C LYS A 157 -11.83 -13.67 -6.35
N ASP A 158 -12.15 -12.88 -7.36
CA ASP A 158 -13.36 -13.06 -8.19
C ASP A 158 -14.67 -13.15 -7.36
N GLY A 159 -14.75 -12.38 -6.28
CA GLY A 159 -15.92 -12.35 -5.38
C GLY A 159 -16.01 -13.52 -4.40
N GLU A 160 -15.00 -14.38 -4.32
CA GLU A 160 -14.93 -15.53 -3.40
C GLU A 160 -13.81 -15.35 -2.38
N VAL A 161 -14.03 -15.84 -1.17
CA VAL A 161 -13.04 -15.97 -0.11
C VAL A 161 -12.71 -17.45 0.08
N SER A 162 -11.43 -17.79 -0.01
CA SER A 162 -10.93 -19.13 0.25
C SER A 162 -9.76 -19.13 1.23
N THR A 163 -9.51 -20.27 1.87
CA THR A 163 -8.32 -20.45 2.70
C THR A 163 -7.11 -20.79 1.83
N LEU A 164 -6.08 -19.94 1.87
CA LEU A 164 -4.84 -20.13 1.13
C LEU A 164 -3.83 -20.99 1.90
N LEU A 165 -3.69 -20.71 3.20
CA LEU A 165 -2.77 -21.42 4.07
C LEU A 165 -3.35 -21.58 5.47
N SER A 166 -3.23 -22.79 6.02
CA SER A 166 -3.61 -23.13 7.39
C SER A 166 -2.43 -23.65 8.20
N GLY A 167 -2.62 -23.85 9.51
CA GLY A 167 -1.57 -24.38 10.39
C GLY A 167 -0.59 -23.31 10.87
N LEU A 168 -1.05 -22.06 10.91
CA LEU A 168 -0.33 -20.92 11.48
C LEU A 168 -0.68 -20.77 12.96
N SER A 169 -0.08 -19.79 13.60
CA SER A 169 -0.35 -19.38 14.98
C SER A 169 -0.28 -17.86 15.05
N SER A 170 -1.43 -17.22 15.18
CA SER A 170 -1.59 -15.75 15.19
C SER A 170 -0.79 -15.05 14.07
N PRO A 171 -1.07 -15.35 12.79
CA PRO A 171 -0.40 -14.63 11.71
C PRO A 171 -0.81 -13.16 11.75
N GLN A 172 0.13 -12.22 11.73
CA GLN A 172 -0.19 -10.79 11.92
C GLN A 172 0.13 -9.90 10.72
N GLY A 173 0.98 -10.37 9.82
CA GLY A 173 1.45 -9.60 8.67
C GLY A 173 1.49 -10.46 7.43
N VAL A 174 1.13 -9.86 6.30
CA VAL A 174 1.16 -10.47 4.97
C VAL A 174 1.74 -9.47 3.98
N ALA A 175 2.63 -9.92 3.09
CA ALA A 175 3.23 -9.09 2.05
C ALA A 175 3.42 -9.90 0.77
N VAL A 176 3.44 -9.24 -0.38
CA VAL A 176 3.62 -9.89 -1.68
C VAL A 176 4.88 -9.34 -2.35
N ASP A 177 5.70 -10.23 -2.90
CA ASP A 177 6.80 -9.90 -3.81
C ASP A 177 6.83 -10.93 -4.95
N GLY A 178 6.58 -10.47 -6.17
CA GLY A 178 6.34 -11.34 -7.33
C GLY A 178 5.20 -12.33 -7.05
N ASP A 179 5.46 -13.62 -7.29
CA ASP A 179 4.49 -14.71 -7.06
C ASP A 179 4.50 -15.24 -5.61
N THR A 180 5.30 -14.64 -4.72
CA THR A 180 5.46 -15.11 -3.34
C THR A 180 4.66 -14.25 -2.36
N VAL A 181 3.87 -14.90 -1.53
CA VAL A 181 3.19 -14.32 -0.36
C VAL A 181 4.03 -14.62 0.88
N PHE A 182 4.58 -13.58 1.50
CA PHE A 182 5.30 -13.63 2.76
C PHE A 182 4.35 -13.41 3.93
N ILE A 183 4.52 -14.21 4.98
CA ILE A 183 3.59 -14.28 6.12
C ILE A 183 4.40 -14.27 7.40
N SER A 184 4.08 -13.37 8.33
CA SER A 184 4.59 -13.46 9.69
C SER A 184 3.71 -14.41 10.50
N ASP A 185 4.22 -15.61 10.77
CA ASP A 185 3.58 -16.63 11.60
C ASP A 185 3.98 -16.41 13.06
N THR A 186 3.47 -15.31 13.63
CA THR A 186 3.99 -14.66 14.85
C THR A 186 4.07 -15.60 16.04
N GLY A 187 3.03 -16.39 16.29
CA GLY A 187 2.98 -17.34 17.40
C GLY A 187 3.95 -18.51 17.24
N ASN A 188 4.48 -18.75 16.04
CA ASN A 188 5.52 -19.74 15.76
C ASN A 188 6.91 -19.10 15.55
N ASN A 189 7.06 -17.79 15.78
CA ASN A 189 8.32 -17.05 15.65
C ASN A 189 9.05 -17.28 14.31
N ARG A 190 8.30 -17.34 13.20
CA ARG A 190 8.88 -17.58 11.86
C ARG A 190 8.21 -16.73 10.79
N ILE A 191 8.86 -16.64 9.64
CA ILE A 191 8.29 -16.09 8.41
C ILE A 191 8.15 -17.23 7.40
N LEU A 192 7.03 -17.28 6.70
CA LEU A 192 6.81 -18.23 5.61
C LEU A 192 6.71 -17.46 4.30
N GLY A 193 7.23 -18.04 3.22
CA GLY A 193 6.93 -17.63 1.85
C GLY A 193 6.19 -18.76 1.14
N ILE A 194 5.07 -18.46 0.48
CA ILE A 194 4.30 -19.43 -0.30
C ILE A 194 3.99 -18.88 -1.68
N ASP A 195 3.80 -19.77 -2.65
CA ASP A 195 3.19 -19.38 -3.93
C ASP A 195 1.76 -18.85 -3.69
N HIS A 196 1.40 -17.77 -4.38
CA HIS A 196 0.12 -17.09 -4.23
C HIS A 196 -1.13 -17.94 -4.61
N ASN A 197 -0.93 -19.13 -5.19
CA ASN A 197 -1.96 -20.14 -5.45
C ASN A 197 -1.99 -21.28 -4.41
N GLY A 198 -1.16 -21.25 -3.36
CA GLY A 198 -1.19 -22.22 -2.26
C GLY A 198 -0.18 -23.38 -2.41
N GLY A 199 1.02 -23.08 -2.90
CA GLY A 199 2.09 -24.05 -3.18
C GLY A 199 3.05 -24.35 -2.02
N ALA A 200 4.24 -24.85 -2.38
CA ALA A 200 5.29 -25.21 -1.42
C ALA A 200 5.68 -24.02 -0.54
N THR A 201 5.81 -24.28 0.77
CA THR A 201 6.25 -23.30 1.75
C THR A 201 7.78 -23.25 1.81
N VAL A 202 8.35 -22.06 1.75
CA VAL A 202 9.73 -21.80 2.13
C VAL A 202 9.70 -21.13 3.50
N GLU A 203 10.36 -21.74 4.48
CA GLU A 203 10.43 -21.18 5.83
C GLU A 203 11.69 -20.32 6.00
N PHE A 204 11.50 -19.14 6.55
CA PHE A 204 12.53 -18.18 6.92
C PHE A 204 12.52 -17.96 8.44
N GLY A 205 13.69 -17.76 9.06
CA GLY A 205 13.78 -17.33 10.45
C GLY A 205 13.55 -18.38 11.55
N LYS A 206 13.61 -19.68 11.24
CA LYS A 206 13.64 -20.72 12.29
C LYS A 206 14.85 -20.54 13.23
N ASN A 207 14.67 -20.81 14.52
CA ASN A 207 15.72 -20.79 15.55
C ASN A 207 16.38 -19.41 15.80
N LEU A 208 15.70 -18.29 15.49
CA LEU A 208 16.22 -16.94 15.79
C LEU A 208 16.23 -16.58 17.29
N ASP A 209 15.59 -17.40 18.12
CA ASP A 209 15.65 -17.39 19.58
C ASP A 209 17.00 -17.85 20.16
N GLN A 210 17.97 -18.19 19.29
CA GLN A 210 19.38 -18.41 19.63
C GLN A 210 20.29 -17.61 18.66
N PRO A 211 20.35 -16.27 18.78
CA PRO A 211 21.28 -15.50 17.96
C PRO A 211 22.73 -15.92 18.30
N THR A 212 23.44 -16.44 17.30
CA THR A 212 24.86 -16.81 17.39
C THR A 212 25.76 -15.60 17.57
#